data_AF-A0A4Q6F4X1-F1
#
_entry.id   AF-A0A4Q6F4X1-F1
#
_cell.length_a   1.000
_cell.length_b   1.000
_cell.length_c   1.000
_cell.angle_alpha   90.00
_cell.angle_beta   90.00
_cell.angle_gamma   90.00
#
_symmetry.space_group_name_H-M   'P 1'
#
loop_
_entity.id
_entity.type
_entity.pdbx_description
1 polymer ?
#
loop_
_entity_poly.entity_id
_entity_poly.type
_entity_poly.pdbx_seq_one_letter_code
_entity_poly.pdbx_strand_id
1 'polypeptide(L)'
;ENAILISKGLHVGAVPFVRVHSECFTGEALGSLKCDCRDQLSLALVEIERLGMGAVVYLRQEGRGIGLGNKIKAYHLQALGANTVEANHQLGFATDLRSFDSAALILKHRGIKEIRINTNNPEKIRDLESHGITIAERVPSLTVMNIHNEDYLKTKMQLLGHHLDSLFKVEKT
;
A
#
# COMPACT_ATOMS: atom_id res chain seq x y z
N GLU A 1 9.44 -16.59 2.47
CA GLU A 1 9.39 -15.10 2.40
C GLU A 1 8.57 -14.57 3.56
N ASN A 2 8.96 -13.43 4.13
CA ASN A 2 8.37 -12.92 5.37
C ASN A 2 7.08 -12.14 5.08
N ALA A 3 5.97 -12.86 4.94
CA ALA A 3 4.64 -12.29 4.83
C ALA A 3 3.76 -12.80 5.97
N ILE A 4 2.87 -11.94 6.47
CA ILE A 4 1.90 -12.28 7.51
C ILE A 4 0.50 -12.12 6.95
N LEU A 5 -0.33 -13.15 7.10
CA LEU A 5 -1.76 -13.06 6.80
C LEU A 5 -2.53 -12.81 8.10
N ILE A 6 -3.18 -11.66 8.18
CA ILE A 6 -4.15 -11.34 9.24
C ILE A 6 -5.52 -11.43 8.61
N SER A 7 -6.42 -12.25 9.13
CA SER A 7 -7.69 -12.50 8.45
C SER A 7 -8.85 -12.77 9.39
N LYS A 8 -10.06 -12.41 8.94
CA LYS A 8 -11.33 -12.73 9.58
C LYS A 8 -12.27 -13.34 8.54
N GLY A 9 -12.94 -14.44 8.87
CA GLY A 9 -13.99 -15.03 8.01
C GLY A 9 -13.52 -15.59 6.66
N LEU A 10 -12.22 -15.79 6.43
CA LEU A 10 -11.74 -16.36 5.16
C LEU A 10 -12.09 -17.85 5.03
N HIS A 11 -12.72 -18.20 3.91
CA HIS A 11 -13.04 -19.57 3.50
C HIS A 11 -12.98 -19.69 1.97
N VAL A 12 -12.87 -20.93 1.47
CA VAL A 12 -12.77 -21.22 0.04
C VAL A 12 -14.02 -20.71 -0.69
N GLY A 13 -13.83 -20.05 -1.83
CA GLY A 13 -14.91 -19.48 -2.63
C GLY A 13 -15.44 -18.12 -2.15
N ALA A 14 -14.94 -17.59 -1.03
CA ALA A 14 -15.26 -16.24 -0.59
C ALA A 14 -14.66 -15.18 -1.55
N VAL A 15 -15.30 -14.00 -1.59
CA VAL A 15 -14.78 -12.78 -2.24
C VAL A 15 -14.47 -11.71 -1.16
N PRO A 16 -13.37 -11.90 -0.40
CA PRO A 16 -13.07 -11.07 0.78
C PRO A 16 -12.64 -9.66 0.40
N PHE A 17 -12.81 -8.73 1.36
CA PHE A 17 -12.10 -7.44 1.34
C PHE A 17 -10.63 -7.68 1.67
N VAL A 18 -9.71 -7.30 0.77
CA VAL A 18 -8.28 -7.60 0.94
C VAL A 18 -7.42 -6.36 0.79
N ARG A 19 -6.57 -6.13 1.80
CA ARG A 19 -5.51 -5.12 1.78
C ARG A 19 -4.16 -5.83 1.63
N VAL A 20 -3.47 -5.61 0.51
CA VAL A 20 -2.06 -5.98 0.40
C VAL A 20 -1.22 -4.82 0.91
N HIS A 21 -0.57 -4.99 2.04
CA HIS A 21 0.14 -3.95 2.76
C HIS A 21 1.65 -4.14 2.67
N SER A 22 2.40 -3.11 2.29
CA SER A 22 3.86 -3.13 2.34
C SER A 22 4.30 -2.49 3.64
N GLU A 23 5.14 -3.18 4.41
CA GLU A 23 5.70 -2.73 5.68
C GLU A 23 6.23 -1.28 5.60
N CYS A 24 5.88 -0.49 6.61
CA CYS A 24 6.38 0.86 6.80
C CYS A 24 6.63 1.10 8.30
N PHE A 25 7.79 0.64 8.77
CA PHE A 25 8.26 0.74 10.15
C PHE A 25 8.13 2.16 10.72
N THR A 26 8.57 3.18 9.95
CA THR A 26 8.49 4.58 10.41
C THR A 26 7.07 5.06 10.63
N GLY A 27 6.11 4.65 9.78
CA GLY A 27 4.70 5.02 9.94
C GLY A 27 4.04 4.21 11.06
N GLU A 28 4.20 2.90 11.02
CA GLU A 28 3.44 1.95 11.83
C GLU A 28 3.96 1.83 13.26
N ALA A 29 5.28 1.73 13.44
CA ALA A 29 5.88 1.56 14.76
C ALA A 29 6.25 2.90 15.42
N LEU A 30 6.70 3.89 14.63
CA LEU A 30 7.18 5.17 15.16
C LEU A 30 6.17 6.33 15.03
N GLY A 31 5.01 6.10 14.39
CA GLY A 31 3.96 7.11 14.26
C GLY A 31 4.32 8.28 13.34
N SER A 32 5.19 8.08 12.34
CA SER A 32 5.57 9.13 11.39
C SER A 32 4.37 9.73 10.66
N LEU A 33 4.30 11.06 10.64
CA LEU A 33 3.26 11.82 9.91
C LEU A 33 3.60 12.03 8.43
N LYS A 34 4.80 11.66 7.97
CA LYS A 34 5.29 11.88 6.59
C LYS A 34 4.67 10.96 5.55
N CYS A 35 3.88 9.98 5.97
CA CYS A 35 3.18 9.06 5.09
C CYS A 35 1.81 8.70 5.66
N ASP A 36 1.00 8.02 4.86
CA ASP A 36 -0.34 7.54 5.18
C ASP A 36 -0.37 6.04 5.56
N CYS A 37 0.78 5.37 5.64
CA CYS A 37 0.85 3.91 5.74
C CYS A 37 0.16 3.35 7.00
N ARG A 38 0.36 3.99 8.15
CA ARG A 38 -0.27 3.59 9.42
C ARG A 38 -1.79 3.69 9.33
N ASP A 39 -2.28 4.82 8.84
CA ASP A 39 -3.70 5.11 8.78
C ASP A 39 -4.38 4.18 7.76
N GLN A 40 -3.73 3.89 6.64
CA GLN A 40 -4.22 2.88 5.68
C GLN A 40 -4.32 1.48 6.30
N LEU A 41 -3.32 1.05 7.09
CA LEU A 41 -3.37 -0.24 7.77
C LEU A 41 -4.49 -0.28 8.81
N SER A 42 -4.59 0.76 9.64
CA SER A 42 -5.61 0.87 10.68
C SER A 42 -7.02 0.85 10.10
N LEU A 43 -7.29 1.65 9.07
CA LEU A 43 -8.61 1.70 8.43
C LEU A 43 -8.97 0.38 7.77
N ALA A 44 -8.00 -0.31 7.13
CA ALA A 44 -8.25 -1.62 6.56
C ALA A 44 -8.60 -2.67 7.63
N LEU A 45 -7.92 -2.65 8.78
CA LEU A 45 -8.23 -3.56 9.90
C LEU A 45 -9.63 -3.29 10.49
N VAL A 46 -9.99 -2.01 10.68
CA VAL A 46 -11.35 -1.62 11.12
C VAL A 46 -12.41 -2.08 10.12
N GLU A 47 -12.15 -1.94 8.82
CA GLU A 47 -13.11 -2.34 7.78
C GLU A 47 -13.27 -3.86 7.70
N ILE A 48 -12.18 -4.62 7.87
CA ILE A 48 -12.23 -6.09 7.97
C ILE A 48 -13.07 -6.51 9.18
N GLU A 49 -12.90 -5.85 10.32
CA GLU A 49 -13.66 -6.13 11.53
C GLU A 49 -15.16 -5.87 11.30
N ARG A 50 -15.49 -4.73 10.69
CA ARG A 50 -16.85 -4.30 10.34
C ARG A 50 -17.53 -5.24 9.35
N LEU A 51 -16.83 -5.68 8.31
CA LEU A 51 -17.36 -6.57 7.28
C LEU A 51 -17.44 -8.03 7.74
N GLY A 52 -16.65 -8.43 8.74
CA GLY A 52 -16.57 -9.81 9.22
C GLY A 52 -15.87 -10.78 8.27
N MET A 53 -15.50 -10.35 7.06
CA MET A 53 -14.85 -11.16 6.03
C MET A 53 -13.81 -10.36 5.25
N GLY A 54 -12.54 -10.58 5.58
CA GLY A 54 -11.45 -9.89 4.93
C GLY A 54 -10.07 -10.27 5.43
N ALA A 55 -9.04 -9.70 4.81
CA ALA A 55 -7.67 -9.97 5.16
C ALA A 55 -6.71 -8.81 4.87
N VAL A 56 -5.67 -8.71 5.70
CA VAL A 56 -4.45 -7.98 5.39
C VAL A 56 -3.36 -9.00 5.05
N VAL A 57 -2.79 -8.89 3.86
CA VAL A 57 -1.52 -9.56 3.52
C VAL A 57 -0.41 -8.55 3.75
N TYR A 58 0.32 -8.72 4.85
CA TYR A 58 1.39 -7.83 5.27
C TYR A 58 2.72 -8.35 4.72
N LEU A 59 3.32 -7.62 3.79
CA LEU A 59 4.56 -7.95 3.11
C LEU A 59 5.71 -7.13 3.68
N ARG A 60 6.75 -7.80 4.18
CA ARG A 60 7.95 -7.15 4.76
C ARG A 60 8.92 -6.68 3.68
N GLN A 61 8.49 -5.65 2.95
CA GLN A 61 9.20 -5.03 1.83
C GLN A 61 9.29 -3.50 2.02
N GLU A 62 9.93 -3.12 3.12
CA GLU A 62 10.13 -1.74 3.55
C GLU A 62 10.77 -0.86 2.45
N GLY A 63 10.36 0.41 2.42
CA GLY A 63 10.97 1.41 1.55
C GLY A 63 10.73 1.18 0.05
N ARG A 64 9.72 0.37 -0.32
CA ARG A 64 9.54 -0.13 -1.70
C ARG A 64 10.64 -1.11 -2.14
N GLY A 65 11.09 -1.95 -1.20
CA GLY A 65 12.10 -2.98 -1.45
C GLY A 65 13.53 -2.52 -1.22
N ILE A 66 13.79 -1.21 -1.02
CA ILE A 66 15.15 -0.71 -0.75
C ILE A 66 15.58 -0.90 0.73
N GLY A 67 14.64 -1.23 1.62
CA GLY A 67 14.88 -1.42 3.05
C GLY A 67 14.92 -0.12 3.87
N LEU A 68 14.85 -0.26 5.19
CA LEU A 68 14.73 0.87 6.14
C LEU A 68 15.91 1.84 6.07
N GLY A 69 17.14 1.32 6.02
CA GLY A 69 18.35 2.15 6.00
C GLY A 69 18.40 3.08 4.79
N ASN A 70 18.04 2.58 3.60
CA ASN A 70 18.01 3.39 2.38
C ASN A 70 16.80 4.33 2.35
N LYS A 71 15.67 3.94 2.94
CA LYS A 71 14.53 4.86 3.16
C LYS A 71 14.91 6.06 4.01
N ILE A 72 15.70 5.87 5.07
CA ILE A 72 16.19 6.98 5.90
C ILE A 72 17.12 7.89 5.09
N LYS A 73 18.02 7.33 4.27
CA LYS A 73 18.84 8.13 3.34
C LYS A 73 17.98 8.91 2.34
N ALA A 74 16.93 8.29 1.79
CA ALA A 74 16.02 8.96 0.86
C ALA A 74 15.29 10.12 1.55
N TYR A 75 14.89 9.97 2.82
CA TYR A 75 14.31 11.06 3.61
C TYR A 75 15.29 12.21 3.84
N HIS A 76 16.59 11.94 3.99
CA HIS A 76 17.59 12.99 4.07
C HIS A 76 17.66 13.79 2.75
N LEU A 77 17.70 13.11 1.60
CA LEU A 77 17.68 13.78 0.29
C LEU A 77 16.38 14.56 0.06
N GLN A 78 15.25 14.05 0.53
CA GLN A 78 13.98 14.77 0.47
C GLN A 78 13.97 16.03 1.33
N ALA A 79 14.61 16.00 2.50
CA ALA A 79 14.79 17.19 3.32
C ALA A 79 15.68 18.25 2.64
N LEU A 80 16.51 17.85 1.68
CA LEU A 80 17.32 18.73 0.84
C LEU A 80 16.59 19.18 -0.45
N GLY A 81 15.31 18.81 -0.62
CA GLY A 81 14.46 19.27 -1.72
C GLY A 81 14.19 18.25 -2.83
N ALA A 82 14.78 17.04 -2.78
CA ALA A 82 14.48 15.99 -3.75
C ALA A 82 13.05 15.45 -3.56
N ASN A 83 12.34 15.11 -4.63
CA ASN A 83 11.11 14.34 -4.50
C ASN A 83 11.41 12.83 -4.26
N THR A 84 10.39 12.01 -4.03
CA THR A 84 10.57 10.58 -3.72
C THR A 84 11.27 9.81 -4.86
N VAL A 85 10.98 10.15 -6.11
CA VAL A 85 11.54 9.48 -7.29
C VAL A 85 13.01 9.87 -7.45
N GLU A 86 13.31 11.16 -7.37
CA GLU A 86 14.67 11.70 -7.44
C GLU A 86 15.56 11.14 -6.33
N ALA A 87 15.07 11.10 -5.10
CA ALA A 87 15.82 10.56 -3.97
C ALA A 87 16.19 9.08 -4.18
N ASN A 88 15.29 8.27 -4.75
CA ASN A 88 15.58 6.87 -5.06
C ASN A 88 16.63 6.74 -6.18
N HIS A 89 16.50 7.53 -7.25
CA HIS A 89 17.48 7.53 -8.35
C HIS A 89 18.87 7.99 -7.91
N GLN A 90 18.95 9.02 -7.06
CA GLN A 90 20.23 9.48 -6.47
C GLN A 90 20.90 8.39 -5.62
N LEU A 91 20.11 7.51 -5.00
CA LEU A 91 20.61 6.36 -4.24
C LEU A 91 20.88 5.12 -5.12
N GLY A 92 20.66 5.21 -6.44
CA GLY A 92 20.91 4.11 -7.38
C GLY A 92 19.79 3.06 -7.46
N PHE A 93 18.60 3.35 -6.94
CA PHE A 93 17.47 2.42 -6.94
C PHE A 93 16.44 2.78 -8.02
N ALA A 94 15.73 1.76 -8.50
CA ALA A 94 14.50 1.97 -9.26
C ALA A 94 13.42 2.58 -8.36
N THR A 95 12.41 3.20 -8.99
CA THR A 95 11.31 3.89 -8.30
C THR A 95 10.48 2.98 -7.39
N ASP A 96 10.38 1.70 -7.74
CA ASP A 96 9.68 0.66 -6.99
C ASP A 96 10.31 -0.71 -7.32
N LEU A 97 10.76 -1.45 -6.31
CA LEU A 97 11.36 -2.80 -6.47
C LEU A 97 10.46 -3.89 -5.87
N ARG A 98 9.22 -3.54 -5.55
CA ARG A 98 8.29 -4.47 -4.90
C ARG A 98 7.75 -5.48 -5.88
N SER A 99 7.41 -6.64 -5.34
CA SER A 99 6.59 -7.66 -5.97
C SER A 99 5.41 -7.98 -5.06
N PHE A 100 4.29 -8.39 -5.66
CA PHE A 100 3.09 -8.82 -4.94
C PHE A 100 2.80 -10.31 -5.14
N ASP A 101 3.75 -11.06 -5.69
CA ASP A 101 3.65 -12.49 -6.00
C ASP A 101 3.35 -13.30 -4.74
N SER A 102 4.07 -13.03 -3.64
CA SER A 102 3.83 -13.69 -2.36
C SER A 102 2.39 -13.47 -1.85
N ALA A 103 1.80 -12.30 -2.13
CA ALA A 103 0.41 -12.04 -1.75
C ALA A 103 -0.57 -12.88 -2.58
N ALA A 104 -0.36 -12.97 -3.89
CA ALA A 104 -1.17 -13.83 -4.75
C ALA A 104 -1.04 -15.31 -4.34
N LEU A 105 0.18 -15.78 -4.05
CA LEU A 105 0.44 -17.14 -3.59
C LEU A 105 -0.27 -17.46 -2.27
N ILE A 106 -0.20 -16.56 -1.29
CA ILE A 106 -0.90 -16.72 0.00
C ILE A 106 -2.42 -16.81 -0.19
N LEU A 107 -2.99 -15.92 -0.99
CA LEU A 107 -4.44 -15.91 -1.26
C LEU A 107 -4.88 -17.21 -1.95
N LYS A 108 -4.16 -17.65 -2.98
CA LYS A 108 -4.42 -18.91 -3.68
C LYS A 108 -4.29 -20.13 -2.77
N HIS A 109 -3.27 -20.15 -1.91
CA HIS A 109 -3.08 -21.23 -0.95
C HIS A 109 -4.25 -21.33 0.04
N ARG A 110 -4.92 -20.21 0.34
CA ARG A 110 -6.16 -20.16 1.15
C ARG A 110 -7.43 -20.45 0.35
N GLY A 111 -7.30 -20.81 -0.93
CA GLY A 111 -8.43 -21.08 -1.83
C GLY A 111 -9.19 -19.82 -2.27
N ILE A 112 -8.58 -18.64 -2.11
CA ILE A 112 -9.13 -17.35 -2.55
C ILE A 112 -8.61 -17.06 -3.96
N LYS A 113 -9.53 -16.91 -4.91
CA LYS A 113 -9.22 -16.62 -6.32
C LYS A 113 -9.75 -15.28 -6.78
N GLU A 114 -10.65 -14.67 -6.01
CA GLU A 114 -11.31 -13.43 -6.33
C GLU A 114 -11.40 -12.56 -5.07
N ILE A 115 -11.12 -11.26 -5.19
CA ILE A 115 -11.07 -10.33 -4.04
C ILE A 115 -11.69 -8.97 -4.35
N ARG A 116 -12.14 -8.27 -3.31
CA ARG A 116 -12.37 -6.82 -3.33
C ARG A 116 -11.12 -6.14 -2.78
N ILE A 117 -10.31 -5.52 -3.62
CA ILE A 117 -8.98 -5.03 -3.23
C ILE A 117 -9.01 -3.61 -2.69
N ASN A 118 -8.45 -3.38 -1.51
CA ASN A 118 -8.28 -2.07 -0.90
C ASN A 118 -6.95 -1.40 -1.32
N THR A 119 -6.94 -0.68 -2.44
CA THR A 119 -5.74 -0.03 -2.97
C THR A 119 -6.04 1.19 -3.84
N ASN A 120 -5.09 2.13 -3.86
CA ASN A 120 -5.02 3.21 -4.84
C ASN A 120 -3.88 2.99 -5.85
N ASN A 121 -3.04 1.97 -5.66
CA ASN A 121 -1.94 1.65 -6.56
C ASN A 121 -2.46 0.69 -7.66
N PRO A 122 -2.49 1.11 -8.94
CA PRO A 122 -2.89 0.23 -10.04
C PRO A 122 -1.89 -0.90 -10.33
N GLU A 123 -0.60 -0.76 -10.00
CA GLU A 123 0.38 -1.85 -10.17
C GLU A 123 0.05 -3.05 -9.27
N LYS A 124 -0.44 -2.81 -8.05
CA LYS A 124 -0.91 -3.90 -7.17
C LYS A 124 -2.04 -4.71 -7.79
N ILE A 125 -2.91 -4.05 -8.54
CA ILE A 125 -4.03 -4.69 -9.23
C ILE A 125 -3.47 -5.56 -10.35
N ARG A 126 -2.66 -4.96 -11.25
CA ARG A 126 -2.03 -5.66 -12.37
C ARG A 126 -1.21 -6.87 -11.94
N ASP A 127 -0.38 -6.73 -10.90
CA ASP A 127 0.47 -7.82 -10.42
C ASP A 127 -0.35 -8.96 -9.81
N LEU A 128 -1.42 -8.68 -9.08
CA LEU A 128 -2.28 -9.73 -8.55
C LEU A 128 -3.06 -10.44 -9.66
N GLU A 129 -3.55 -9.69 -10.66
CA GLU A 129 -4.24 -10.23 -11.83
C GLU A 129 -3.32 -11.09 -12.70
N SER A 130 -2.08 -10.67 -12.94
CA SER A 130 -1.08 -11.46 -13.67
C SER A 130 -0.75 -12.76 -12.96
N HIS A 131 -0.85 -12.75 -11.63
CA HIS A 131 -0.76 -13.94 -10.79
C HIS A 131 -2.09 -14.65 -10.59
N GLY A 132 -3.12 -14.40 -11.40
CA GLY A 132 -4.37 -15.16 -11.44
C GLY A 132 -5.29 -14.95 -10.22
N ILE A 133 -5.26 -13.77 -9.60
CA ILE A 133 -6.28 -13.30 -8.68
C ILE A 133 -7.23 -12.37 -9.44
N THR A 134 -8.51 -12.71 -9.47
CA THR A 134 -9.55 -11.84 -10.05
C THR A 134 -9.86 -10.68 -9.10
N ILE A 135 -9.95 -9.47 -9.63
CA ILE A 135 -10.33 -8.28 -8.86
C ILE A 135 -11.81 -7.97 -9.13
N ALA A 136 -12.68 -8.39 -8.21
CA ALA A 136 -14.13 -8.15 -8.30
C ALA A 136 -14.46 -6.66 -8.18
N GLU A 137 -13.72 -5.97 -7.32
CA GLU A 137 -13.94 -4.56 -7.00
C GLU A 137 -12.63 -3.93 -6.52
N ARG A 138 -12.35 -2.69 -6.93
CA ARG A 138 -11.33 -1.86 -6.32
C ARG A 138 -11.98 -0.92 -5.30
N VAL A 139 -11.71 -1.16 -4.02
CA VAL A 139 -12.11 -0.28 -2.93
C VAL A 139 -11.02 0.76 -2.67
N PRO A 140 -11.28 2.08 -2.77
CA PRO A 140 -10.28 3.12 -2.49
C PRO A 140 -9.72 3.02 -1.06
N SER A 141 -8.41 3.27 -0.91
CA SER A 141 -7.72 3.29 0.39
C SER A 141 -7.38 4.72 0.78
N LEU A 142 -8.41 5.50 1.09
CA LEU A 142 -8.29 6.93 1.35
C LEU A 142 -8.02 7.17 2.84
N THR A 143 -7.13 8.12 3.13
CA THR A 143 -6.81 8.59 4.48
C THR A 143 -6.96 10.10 4.54
N VAL A 144 -7.04 10.64 5.76
CA VAL A 144 -7.01 12.09 5.96
C VAL A 144 -5.62 12.62 5.63
N MET A 145 -5.56 13.62 4.76
CA MET A 145 -4.31 14.33 4.43
C MET A 145 -3.94 15.26 5.58
N ASN A 146 -2.64 15.37 5.86
CA ASN A 146 -2.09 16.32 6.81
C ASN A 146 -0.95 17.12 6.16
N ILE A 147 -0.53 18.20 6.84
CA ILE A 147 0.48 19.12 6.33
C ILE A 147 1.85 18.46 6.03
N HIS A 148 2.15 17.30 6.64
CA HIS A 148 3.42 16.60 6.49
C HIS A 148 3.43 15.52 5.40
N ASN A 149 2.26 15.04 4.95
CA ASN A 149 2.15 13.99 3.93
C ASN A 149 1.57 14.46 2.60
N GLU A 150 1.17 15.74 2.48
CA GLU A 150 0.60 16.30 1.26
C GLU A 150 1.50 16.08 0.04
N ASP A 151 2.78 16.48 0.09
CA ASP A 151 3.72 16.32 -1.04
C ASP A 151 3.99 14.85 -1.39
N TYR A 152 4.00 13.99 -0.37
CA TYR A 152 4.12 12.55 -0.54
C TYR A 152 2.90 11.96 -1.28
N LEU A 153 1.69 12.39 -0.92
CA LEU A 153 0.45 11.97 -1.59
C LEU A 153 0.35 12.57 -3.01
N LYS A 154 0.78 13.82 -3.22
CA LYS A 154 0.87 14.43 -4.55
C LYS A 154 1.83 13.66 -5.45
N THR A 155 3.01 13.31 -4.93
CA THR A 155 4.01 12.48 -5.64
C THR A 155 3.43 11.13 -6.02
N LYS A 156 2.71 10.45 -5.11
CA LYS A 156 2.01 9.19 -5.40
C LYS A 156 1.02 9.34 -6.55
N MET A 157 0.24 10.41 -6.55
CA MET A 157 -0.76 10.65 -7.59
C MET A 157 -0.12 10.98 -8.94
N GLN A 158 0.72 12.02 -8.97
CA GLN A 158 1.22 12.63 -10.20
C GLN A 158 2.35 11.82 -10.85
N LEU A 159 3.26 11.26 -10.05
CA LEU A 159 4.45 10.58 -10.58
C LEU A 159 4.35 9.05 -10.57
N LEU A 160 3.44 8.48 -9.75
CA LEU A 160 3.33 7.03 -9.58
C LEU A 160 1.95 6.48 -9.99
N GLY A 161 1.07 7.33 -10.52
CA GLY A 161 -0.22 6.92 -11.06
C GLY A 161 -1.22 6.41 -10.02
N HIS A 162 -1.04 6.74 -8.74
CA HIS A 162 -2.00 6.33 -7.72
C HIS A 162 -3.32 7.10 -7.88
N HIS A 163 -4.45 6.38 -7.79
CA HIS A 163 -5.79 6.95 -7.89
C HIS A 163 -6.17 7.69 -6.58
N LEU A 164 -5.74 8.95 -6.45
CA LEU A 164 -5.93 9.79 -5.26
C LEU A 164 -6.66 11.10 -5.55
N ASP A 165 -7.22 11.28 -6.75
CA ASP A 165 -7.84 12.54 -7.20
C ASP A 165 -8.88 13.09 -6.22
N SER A 166 -9.65 12.20 -5.58
CA SER A 166 -10.66 12.58 -4.60
C SER A 166 -10.11 13.25 -3.35
N LEU A 167 -8.84 12.99 -2.97
CA LEU A 167 -8.20 13.65 -1.82
C LEU A 167 -7.82 15.11 -2.10
N PHE A 168 -7.61 15.45 -3.38
CA PHE A 168 -7.17 16.78 -3.80
C PHE A 168 -8.31 17.64 -4.37
N LYS A 169 -9.54 17.10 -4.41
CA LYS A 169 -10.74 17.80 -4.92
C LYS A 169 -11.52 18.58 -3.85
N VAL A 170 -10.93 18.86 -2.68
CA VAL A 170 -11.58 19.67 -1.65
C VAL A 170 -11.26 21.16 -1.88
N GLU A 171 -12.32 21.90 -2.23
CA GLU A 171 -12.51 23.35 -2.42
C GLU A 171 -12.25 23.99 -3.80
N LYS A 172 -13.31 24.00 -4.63
CA LYS A 172 -13.85 25.28 -5.14
C LYS A 172 -15.25 25.46 -4.54
N THR A 173 -15.33 26.19 -3.43
CA THR A 173 -16.57 26.82 -2.96
C THR A 173 -16.32 28.31 -2.87
#